data_AF-A0A2V5VDR7-F1
#
_entry.id   AF-A0A2V5VDR7-F1
#
_cell.length_a   1.000
_cell.length_b   1.000
_cell.length_c   1.000
_cell.angle_alpha   90.00
_cell.angle_beta   90.00
_cell.angle_gamma   90.00
#
_symmetry.space_group_name_H-M   'P 1'
#
loop_
_entity.id
_entity.type
_entity.pdbx_description
1 polymer ?
#
loop_
_entity_poly.entity_id
_entity_poly.type
_entity_poly.pdbx_seq_one_letter_code
_entity_poly.pdbx_strand_id
1 'polypeptide(L)'
;FVLARLERESLLPSAEADKSALLRRVSLDLTGLPPSEEELAAYLADNSPQAYDKVVDRLLSSPAYGERWASMWLDLARYADSMGYEADRRRPGVWAYRDWVVDAFNRNLPYDQFVIKQLAGDLLPNATFQDRIATSFHRQTPNNQEGGTDDEEFRLVAAMDRVATTWSVLNGLTMNCVQCHSHPYDPIRHTDYYKSLAFFNTSNDADRDDDFPTLRYPKKSSQLIDAAEMQQEALQLLHAVAASDREAVEK
;
A
#
# COMPACT_ATOMS: atom_id res chain seq x y z
N PHE A 1 -13.50 -24.93 -4.21
CA PHE A 1 -13.53 -25.64 -2.90
C PHE A 1 -14.91 -25.64 -2.25
N VAL A 2 -15.65 -24.53 -2.21
CA VAL A 2 -17.01 -24.46 -1.60
C VAL A 2 -18.02 -25.36 -2.30
N LEU A 3 -18.16 -25.25 -3.63
CA LEU A 3 -19.11 -26.05 -4.42
C LEU A 3 -18.93 -27.55 -4.18
N ALA A 4 -17.68 -28.03 -4.24
CA ALA A 4 -17.34 -29.43 -3.96
C ALA A 4 -17.74 -29.88 -2.54
N ARG A 5 -17.70 -28.99 -1.53
CA ARG A 5 -18.20 -29.31 -0.19
C ARG A 5 -19.73 -29.42 -0.19
N LEU A 6 -20.43 -28.49 -0.84
CA LEU A 6 -21.90 -28.51 -0.92
C LEU A 6 -22.40 -29.79 -1.58
N GLU A 7 -21.81 -30.19 -2.71
CA GLU A 7 -22.16 -31.42 -3.42
C GLU A 7 -21.98 -32.68 -2.56
N ARG A 8 -20.87 -32.77 -1.82
CA ARG A 8 -20.61 -33.89 -0.90
C ARG A 8 -21.63 -33.96 0.24
N GLU A 9 -22.06 -32.81 0.75
CA GLU A 9 -23.07 -32.73 1.80
C GLU A 9 -24.50 -32.78 1.24
N SER A 10 -24.67 -32.98 -0.08
CA SER A 10 -25.97 -32.96 -0.75
C SER A 10 -26.75 -31.66 -0.53
N LEU A 11 -26.04 -30.55 -0.43
CA LEU A 11 -26.59 -29.20 -0.31
C LEU A 11 -26.55 -28.50 -1.67
N LEU A 12 -27.59 -27.71 -1.95
CA LEU A 12 -27.66 -26.86 -3.13
C LEU A 12 -27.16 -25.45 -2.79
N PRO A 13 -26.49 -24.76 -3.74
CA PRO A 13 -26.29 -23.32 -3.63
C PRO A 13 -27.61 -22.58 -3.48
N SER A 14 -27.58 -21.40 -2.87
CA SER A 14 -28.74 -20.50 -2.88
C SER A 14 -29.12 -20.16 -4.33
N ALA A 15 -30.42 -19.92 -4.55
CA ALA A 15 -30.89 -19.44 -5.83
C ALA A 15 -30.18 -18.13 -6.22
N GLU A 16 -29.90 -17.98 -7.50
CA GLU A 16 -29.33 -16.76 -8.05
C GLU A 16 -30.24 -15.57 -7.76
N ALA A 17 -29.63 -14.42 -7.41
CA ALA A 17 -30.38 -13.20 -7.17
C ALA A 17 -30.97 -12.65 -8.48
N ASP A 18 -32.03 -11.86 -8.39
CA ASP A 18 -32.56 -11.19 -9.57
C ASP A 18 -31.54 -10.22 -10.19
N LYS A 19 -31.70 -9.91 -11.48
CA LYS A 19 -30.77 -9.04 -12.22
C LYS A 19 -30.52 -7.70 -11.54
N SER A 20 -31.56 -7.07 -10.96
CA SER A 20 -31.40 -5.75 -10.32
C SER A 20 -30.53 -5.84 -9.08
N ALA A 21 -30.72 -6.88 -8.27
CA ALA A 21 -29.91 -7.16 -7.10
C ALA A 21 -28.47 -7.51 -7.48
N LEU A 22 -28.26 -8.33 -8.51
CA LEU A 22 -26.93 -8.68 -9.01
C LEU A 22 -26.16 -7.44 -9.47
N LEU A 23 -26.77 -6.60 -10.31
CA LEU A 23 -26.13 -5.38 -10.81
C LEU A 23 -25.75 -4.44 -9.65
N ARG A 24 -26.67 -4.23 -8.71
CA ARG A 24 -26.40 -3.35 -7.55
C ARG A 24 -25.23 -3.88 -6.71
N ARG A 25 -25.20 -5.19 -6.42
CA ARG A 25 -24.14 -5.80 -5.61
C ARG A 25 -22.79 -5.66 -6.29
N VAL A 26 -22.69 -6.10 -7.55
CA VAL A 26 -21.41 -6.07 -8.27
C VAL A 26 -20.90 -4.64 -8.51
N SER A 27 -21.79 -3.67 -8.72
CA SER A 27 -21.40 -2.26 -8.85
C SER A 27 -20.81 -1.73 -7.53
N LEU A 28 -21.49 -1.95 -6.41
CA LEU A 28 -20.99 -1.52 -5.10
C LEU A 28 -19.70 -2.25 -4.70
N ASP A 29 -19.60 -3.53 -5.00
CA ASP A 29 -18.41 -4.33 -4.66
C ASP A 29 -17.19 -3.87 -5.47
N LEU A 30 -17.35 -3.64 -6.78
CA LEU A 30 -16.24 -3.30 -7.67
C LEU A 30 -15.88 -1.81 -7.65
N THR A 31 -16.87 -0.91 -7.61
CA THR A 31 -16.63 0.53 -7.76
C THR A 31 -17.04 1.34 -6.54
N GLY A 32 -17.72 0.75 -5.55
CA GLY A 32 -18.27 1.48 -4.40
C GLY A 32 -19.46 2.36 -4.74
N LEU A 33 -19.93 2.36 -6.00
CA LEU A 33 -20.98 3.24 -6.50
C LEU A 33 -22.22 2.42 -6.90
N PRO A 34 -23.44 2.94 -6.67
CA PRO A 34 -24.64 2.32 -7.22
C PRO A 34 -24.66 2.46 -8.76
N PRO A 35 -25.29 1.52 -9.48
CA PRO A 35 -25.47 1.64 -10.93
C PRO A 35 -26.38 2.82 -11.28
N SER A 36 -26.21 3.41 -12.45
CA SER A 36 -27.13 4.42 -12.97
C SER A 36 -28.45 3.81 -13.45
N GLU A 37 -29.49 4.63 -13.64
CA GLU A 37 -30.77 4.16 -14.19
C GLU A 37 -30.60 3.59 -15.61
N GLU A 38 -29.73 4.20 -16.41
CA GLU A 38 -29.41 3.76 -17.78
C GLU A 38 -28.68 2.41 -17.78
N GLU A 39 -27.72 2.23 -16.87
CA GLU A 39 -27.00 0.95 -16.71
C GLU A 39 -27.94 -0.18 -16.28
N LEU A 40 -28.87 0.11 -15.36
CA LEU A 40 -29.90 -0.84 -14.95
C LEU A 40 -30.83 -1.20 -16.11
N ALA A 41 -31.34 -0.20 -16.83
CA ALA A 41 -32.21 -0.44 -17.98
C ALA A 41 -31.50 -1.27 -19.06
N ALA A 42 -30.24 -0.97 -19.36
CA ALA A 42 -29.43 -1.71 -20.32
C ALA A 42 -29.22 -3.17 -19.90
N TYR A 43 -28.89 -3.43 -18.62
CA TYR A 43 -28.67 -4.78 -18.12
C TYR A 43 -29.95 -5.63 -18.05
N LEU A 44 -31.08 -5.01 -17.68
CA LEU A 44 -32.37 -5.67 -17.69
C LEU A 44 -32.79 -6.07 -19.11
N ALA A 45 -32.49 -5.23 -20.10
CA ALA A 45 -32.80 -5.49 -21.51
C ALA A 45 -31.86 -6.52 -22.18
N ASP A 46 -30.62 -6.70 -21.69
CA ASP A 46 -29.66 -7.66 -22.26
C ASP A 46 -29.97 -9.10 -21.82
N ASN A 47 -30.57 -9.90 -22.70
CA ASN A 47 -30.86 -11.31 -22.48
C ASN A 47 -29.77 -12.25 -23.04
N SER A 48 -28.63 -11.72 -23.47
CA SER A 48 -27.51 -12.55 -23.91
C SER A 48 -26.92 -13.34 -22.73
N PRO A 49 -26.38 -14.54 -22.99
CA PRO A 49 -25.73 -15.33 -21.96
C PRO A 49 -24.50 -14.65 -21.34
N GLN A 50 -23.94 -13.60 -21.97
CA GLN A 50 -22.81 -12.81 -21.45
C GLN A 50 -23.24 -11.48 -20.82
N ALA A 51 -24.54 -11.24 -20.57
CA ALA A 51 -25.01 -9.96 -20.06
C ALA A 51 -24.30 -9.55 -18.76
N TYR A 52 -24.10 -10.50 -17.83
CA TYR A 52 -23.44 -10.24 -16.56
C TYR A 52 -21.93 -9.97 -16.76
N ASP A 53 -21.24 -10.79 -17.56
CA ASP A 53 -19.81 -10.62 -17.82
C ASP A 53 -19.50 -9.25 -18.42
N LYS A 54 -20.33 -8.77 -19.36
CA LYS A 54 -20.18 -7.42 -19.93
C LYS A 54 -20.30 -6.32 -18.87
N VAL A 55 -21.17 -6.49 -17.88
CA VAL A 55 -21.29 -5.56 -16.75
C VAL A 55 -20.02 -5.60 -15.91
N VAL A 56 -19.52 -6.79 -15.58
CA VAL A 56 -18.27 -6.95 -14.80
C VAL A 56 -17.09 -6.32 -15.53
N ASP A 57 -16.88 -6.63 -16.80
CA ASP A 57 -15.79 -6.08 -17.61
C ASP A 57 -15.82 -4.56 -17.67
N ARG A 58 -17.01 -3.98 -17.84
CA ARG A 58 -17.22 -2.53 -17.83
C ARG A 58 -16.87 -1.91 -16.48
N LEU A 59 -17.28 -2.54 -15.38
CA LEU A 59 -17.01 -2.05 -14.03
C LEU A 59 -15.52 -2.14 -13.69
N LEU A 60 -14.86 -3.27 -14.02
CA LEU A 60 -13.42 -3.45 -13.84
C LEU A 60 -12.58 -2.46 -14.68
N SER A 61 -13.11 -2.03 -15.83
CA SER A 61 -12.46 -1.04 -16.70
C SER A 61 -12.72 0.41 -16.27
N SER A 62 -13.57 0.65 -15.26
CA SER A 62 -13.90 1.99 -14.77
C SER A 62 -12.80 2.53 -13.86
N PRO A 63 -12.42 3.83 -13.92
CA PRO A 63 -11.49 4.43 -12.96
C PRO A 63 -11.91 4.26 -11.49
N ALA A 64 -13.22 4.21 -11.24
CA ALA A 64 -13.80 4.00 -9.91
C ALA A 64 -13.45 2.64 -9.31
N TYR A 65 -13.09 1.64 -10.12
CA TYR A 65 -12.58 0.36 -9.63
C TYR A 65 -11.29 0.55 -8.83
N GLY A 66 -10.31 1.25 -9.42
CA GLY A 66 -9.05 1.56 -8.74
C GLY A 66 -9.24 2.42 -7.52
N GLU A 67 -10.13 3.42 -7.56
CA GLU A 67 -10.46 4.25 -6.39
C GLU A 67 -11.04 3.42 -5.23
N ARG A 68 -11.98 2.53 -5.53
CA ARG A 68 -12.62 1.66 -4.54
C ARG A 68 -11.63 0.72 -3.88
N TRP A 69 -10.84 0.00 -4.68
CA TRP A 69 -9.89 -0.98 -4.17
C TRP A 69 -8.67 -0.33 -3.51
N ALA A 70 -8.23 0.82 -4.02
CA ALA A 70 -7.20 1.62 -3.36
C ALA A 70 -7.65 2.10 -1.98
N SER A 71 -8.91 2.52 -1.79
CA SER A 71 -9.39 2.91 -0.46
C SER A 71 -9.19 1.81 0.57
N MET A 72 -9.50 0.55 0.23
CA MET A 72 -9.28 -0.59 1.12
C MET A 72 -7.79 -0.83 1.38
N TRP A 73 -6.96 -0.71 0.35
CA TRP A 73 -5.52 -0.88 0.49
C TRP A 73 -4.85 0.22 1.32
N LEU A 74 -5.31 1.46 1.16
CA LEU A 74 -4.74 2.63 1.82
C LEU A 74 -4.98 2.60 3.33
N ASP A 75 -6.12 2.06 3.77
CA ASP A 75 -6.37 1.77 5.18
C ASP A 75 -5.34 0.76 5.73
N LEU A 76 -5.08 -0.33 5.00
CA LEU A 76 -4.08 -1.33 5.38
C LEU A 76 -2.66 -0.75 5.38
N ALA A 77 -2.35 0.09 4.40
CA ALA A 77 -1.08 0.78 4.29
C ALA A 77 -0.93 1.93 5.30
N ARG A 78 -1.96 2.25 6.10
CA ARG A 78 -1.96 3.35 7.09
C ARG A 78 -1.76 4.73 6.46
N TYR A 79 -2.25 4.89 5.23
CA TYR A 79 -2.19 6.17 4.54
C TYR A 79 -3.02 7.23 5.28
N ALA A 80 -2.43 8.42 5.46
CA ALA A 80 -3.13 9.62 5.91
C ALA A 80 -2.56 10.84 5.19
N ASP A 81 -3.41 11.84 4.94
CA ASP A 81 -2.98 13.17 4.43
C ASP A 81 -2.34 14.04 5.54
N SER A 82 -2.35 13.56 6.79
CA SER A 82 -1.83 14.21 7.97
C SER A 82 -0.81 13.33 8.72
N MET A 83 -0.17 13.89 9.74
CA MET A 83 0.89 13.23 10.49
C MET A 83 0.38 12.25 11.57
N GLY A 84 -0.87 12.39 12.02
CA GLY A 84 -1.56 11.39 12.86
C GLY A 84 -1.37 11.53 14.38
N TYR A 85 -0.58 12.50 14.85
CA TYR A 85 -0.40 12.84 16.28
C TYR A 85 -1.20 14.10 16.68
N GLU A 86 -1.07 14.63 17.90
CA GLU A 86 -1.87 15.77 18.42
C GLU A 86 -1.79 17.00 17.51
N ALA A 87 -0.58 17.34 17.07
CA ALA A 87 -0.36 18.49 16.18
C ALA A 87 -1.01 18.29 14.79
N ASP A 88 -1.25 17.03 14.40
CA ASP A 88 -1.87 16.53 13.17
C ASP A 88 -1.63 17.37 11.91
N ARG A 89 -0.37 17.78 11.70
CA ARG A 89 0.00 18.63 10.58
C ARG A 89 -0.24 17.90 9.26
N ARG A 90 -0.42 18.66 8.18
CA ARG A 90 -0.49 18.08 6.83
C ARG A 90 0.82 17.38 6.48
N ARG A 91 0.73 16.23 5.81
CA ARG A 91 1.87 15.48 5.28
C ARG A 91 2.12 15.81 3.80
N PRO A 92 3.12 16.64 3.45
CA PRO A 92 3.30 17.09 2.06
C PRO A 92 3.77 15.95 1.16
N GLY A 93 3.15 15.82 -0.02
CA GLY A 93 3.61 14.88 -1.07
C GLY A 93 3.13 13.43 -0.93
N VAL A 94 2.56 13.04 0.21
CA VAL A 94 2.10 11.66 0.45
C VAL A 94 1.04 11.20 -0.55
N TRP A 95 0.23 12.13 -1.08
CA TRP A 95 -0.79 11.89 -2.11
C TRP A 95 -0.26 11.14 -3.34
N ALA A 96 1.02 11.27 -3.68
CA ALA A 96 1.60 10.55 -4.82
C ALA A 96 1.55 9.03 -4.61
N TYR A 97 1.66 8.55 -3.36
CA TYR A 97 1.49 7.14 -3.04
C TYR A 97 0.04 6.70 -3.22
N ARG A 98 -0.94 7.49 -2.75
CA ARG A 98 -2.37 7.23 -3.00
C ARG A 98 -2.66 7.08 -4.50
N ASP A 99 -2.22 8.04 -5.29
CA ASP A 99 -2.45 8.04 -6.73
C ASP A 99 -1.76 6.84 -7.40
N TRP A 100 -0.55 6.46 -6.93
CA TRP A 100 0.12 5.24 -7.40
C TRP A 100 -0.69 3.97 -7.11
N VAL A 101 -1.28 3.83 -5.91
CA VAL A 101 -2.11 2.67 -5.56
C VAL A 101 -3.36 2.61 -6.44
N VAL A 102 -4.05 3.73 -6.65
CA VAL A 102 -5.20 3.84 -7.56
C VAL A 102 -4.82 3.41 -8.97
N ASP A 103 -3.72 3.95 -9.49
CA ASP A 103 -3.22 3.62 -10.83
C ASP A 103 -2.72 2.18 -10.96
N ALA A 104 -2.22 1.57 -9.88
CA ALA A 104 -1.79 0.18 -9.88
C ALA A 104 -2.99 -0.77 -10.03
N PHE A 105 -4.09 -0.51 -9.33
CA PHE A 105 -5.33 -1.28 -9.50
C PHE A 105 -5.94 -1.06 -10.90
N ASN A 106 -6.04 0.19 -11.36
CA ASN A 106 -6.64 0.49 -12.68
C ASN A 106 -5.85 -0.08 -13.86
N ARG A 107 -4.53 -0.22 -13.74
CA ARG A 107 -3.68 -0.87 -14.76
C ARG A 107 -3.60 -2.39 -14.59
N ASN A 108 -4.32 -2.95 -13.62
CA ASN A 108 -4.30 -4.36 -13.27
C ASN A 108 -2.86 -4.87 -13.06
N LEU A 109 -2.08 -4.15 -12.24
CA LEU A 109 -0.72 -4.54 -11.92
C LEU A 109 -0.73 -5.93 -11.25
N PRO A 110 0.05 -6.91 -11.75
CA PRO A 110 0.14 -8.22 -11.12
C PRO A 110 0.49 -8.11 -9.63
N TYR A 111 -0.21 -8.89 -8.80
CA TYR A 111 -0.11 -8.76 -7.35
C TYR A 111 1.32 -8.98 -6.81
N ASP A 112 2.08 -9.89 -7.43
CA ASP A 112 3.50 -10.10 -7.11
C ASP A 112 4.32 -8.82 -7.31
N GLN A 113 4.13 -8.14 -8.44
CA GLN A 113 4.80 -6.88 -8.76
C GLN A 113 4.32 -5.75 -7.85
N PHE A 114 3.02 -5.71 -7.53
CA PHE A 114 2.45 -4.74 -6.61
C PHE A 114 3.06 -4.84 -5.21
N VAL A 115 3.26 -6.06 -4.70
CA VAL A 115 3.89 -6.30 -3.39
C VAL A 115 5.40 -6.01 -3.44
N ILE A 116 6.11 -6.52 -4.46
CA ILE A 116 7.57 -6.31 -4.59
C ILE A 116 7.91 -4.82 -4.63
N LYS A 117 7.19 -4.03 -5.43
CA LYS A 117 7.44 -2.59 -5.57
C LYS A 117 7.19 -1.82 -4.27
N GLN A 118 6.26 -2.27 -3.44
CA GLN A 118 6.00 -1.64 -2.14
C GLN A 118 7.01 -2.03 -1.06
N LEU A 119 7.52 -3.27 -1.11
CA LEU A 119 8.54 -3.75 -0.18
C LEU A 119 9.94 -3.20 -0.47
N ALA A 120 10.30 -3.09 -1.75
CA ALA A 120 11.68 -2.91 -2.17
C ALA A 120 11.81 -2.21 -3.53
N GLY A 121 10.84 -1.37 -3.91
CA GLY A 121 10.85 -0.69 -5.21
C GLY A 121 12.06 0.22 -5.43
N ASP A 122 12.55 0.87 -4.38
CA ASP A 122 13.79 1.66 -4.38
C ASP A 122 15.06 0.82 -4.52
N LEU A 123 15.02 -0.45 -4.12
CA LEU A 123 16.11 -1.43 -4.25
C LEU A 123 16.08 -2.20 -5.57
N LEU A 124 15.07 -2.00 -6.42
CA LEU A 124 15.01 -2.65 -7.73
C LEU A 124 16.15 -2.18 -8.65
N PRO A 125 16.72 -3.06 -9.49
CA PRO A 125 17.64 -2.65 -10.52
C PRO A 125 16.98 -1.63 -11.44
N ASN A 126 17.62 -0.47 -11.64
CA ASN A 126 17.07 0.65 -12.41
C ASN A 126 15.69 1.13 -11.90
N ALA A 127 15.49 1.15 -10.58
CA ALA A 127 14.27 1.61 -9.92
C ALA A 127 13.74 2.92 -10.53
N THR A 128 12.55 2.85 -11.11
CA THR A 128 11.88 4.01 -11.71
C THR A 128 11.37 4.94 -10.61
N PHE A 129 10.96 6.16 -11.00
CA PHE A 129 10.31 7.08 -10.07
C PHE A 129 9.08 6.47 -9.39
N GLN A 130 8.30 5.69 -10.14
CA GLN A 130 7.09 5.04 -9.64
C GLN A 130 7.39 3.91 -8.66
N ASP A 131 8.53 3.21 -8.82
CA ASP A 131 8.94 2.17 -7.88
C ASP A 131 9.36 2.77 -6.52
N ARG A 132 10.00 3.95 -6.55
CA ARG A 132 10.33 4.70 -5.34
C ARG A 132 9.09 5.24 -4.64
N ILE A 133 8.10 5.73 -5.39
CA ILE A 133 6.80 6.10 -4.81
C ILE A 133 6.16 4.89 -4.13
N ALA A 134 6.13 3.73 -4.79
CA ALA A 134 5.54 2.51 -4.24
C ALA A 134 6.16 2.11 -2.89
N THR A 135 7.48 2.25 -2.76
CA THR A 135 8.20 1.94 -1.51
C THR A 135 7.79 2.81 -0.33
N SER A 136 7.09 3.92 -0.58
CA SER A 136 6.53 4.78 0.47
C SER A 136 5.51 4.04 1.37
N PHE A 137 5.09 2.81 1.02
CA PHE A 137 4.40 1.90 1.95
C PHE A 137 5.10 1.81 3.31
N HIS A 138 6.43 1.72 3.34
CA HIS A 138 7.22 1.66 4.58
C HIS A 138 7.40 3.00 5.31
N ARG A 139 6.87 4.08 4.73
CA ARG A 139 6.92 5.44 5.26
C ARG A 139 5.54 5.93 5.68
N GLN A 140 4.50 5.10 5.72
CA GLN A 140 3.15 5.52 6.16
C GLN A 140 2.97 5.52 7.69
N THR A 141 4.04 5.29 8.46
CA THR A 141 4.04 5.49 9.92
C THR A 141 3.65 6.91 10.28
N PRO A 142 2.74 7.11 11.25
CA PRO A 142 2.51 8.42 11.85
C PRO A 142 3.83 9.06 12.27
N ASN A 143 3.96 10.36 12.06
CA ASN A 143 5.18 11.11 12.35
C ASN A 143 4.88 12.10 13.48
N ASN A 144 5.58 11.99 14.60
CA ASN A 144 5.42 12.97 15.66
C ASN A 144 6.28 14.20 15.33
N GLN A 145 5.75 15.40 15.56
CA GLN A 145 6.47 16.68 15.39
C GLN A 145 6.20 17.60 16.58
N GLU A 146 5.89 17.00 17.73
CA GLU A 146 5.58 17.70 18.97
C GLU A 146 6.87 17.99 19.74
N GLY A 147 6.86 19.08 20.52
CA GLY A 147 8.00 19.39 21.37
C GLY A 147 8.13 18.40 22.53
N GLY A 148 9.33 17.89 22.75
CA GLY A 148 9.66 17.06 23.93
C GLY A 148 9.61 15.55 23.70
N THR A 149 9.58 15.12 22.46
CA THR A 149 9.74 13.73 22.03
C THR A 149 11.21 13.29 22.05
N ASP A 150 11.43 11.97 22.08
CA ASP A 150 12.75 11.36 22.00
C ASP A 150 12.94 10.69 20.64
N ASP A 151 14.00 11.07 19.93
CA ASP A 151 14.31 10.59 18.58
C ASP A 151 14.47 9.06 18.53
N GLU A 152 15.09 8.47 19.55
CA GLU A 152 15.34 7.03 19.59
C GLU A 152 14.09 6.24 19.94
N GLU A 153 13.23 6.79 20.81
CA GLU A 153 11.89 6.24 21.04
C GLU A 153 11.07 6.23 19.74
N PHE A 154 11.01 7.36 19.03
CA PHE A 154 10.28 7.47 17.77
C PHE A 154 10.81 6.48 16.71
N ARG A 155 12.14 6.42 16.54
CA ARG A 155 12.78 5.50 15.60
C ARG A 155 12.37 4.05 15.85
N LEU A 156 12.35 3.63 17.13
CA LEU A 156 11.93 2.27 17.49
C LEU A 156 10.44 2.03 17.25
N VAL A 157 9.57 2.98 17.61
CA VAL A 157 8.13 2.89 17.34
C VAL A 157 7.87 2.75 15.84
N ALA A 158 8.54 3.54 15.00
CA ALA A 158 8.42 3.46 13.55
C ALA A 158 8.90 2.12 12.98
N ALA A 159 10.02 1.59 13.47
CA ALA A 159 10.52 0.29 13.06
C ALA A 159 9.57 -0.85 13.48
N MET A 160 9.01 -0.79 14.70
CA MET A 160 8.04 -1.77 15.19
C MET A 160 6.74 -1.75 14.39
N ASP A 161 6.24 -0.56 14.08
CA ASP A 161 5.07 -0.36 13.22
C ASP A 161 5.32 -0.88 11.79
N ARG A 162 6.52 -0.67 11.23
CA ARG A 162 6.93 -1.23 9.94
C ARG A 162 6.90 -2.76 9.94
N VAL A 163 7.43 -3.40 10.98
CA VAL A 163 7.35 -4.87 11.16
C VAL A 163 5.90 -5.31 11.22
N ALA A 164 5.10 -4.69 12.09
CA ALA A 164 3.70 -5.01 12.29
C ALA A 164 2.93 -5.02 10.97
N THR A 165 3.04 -3.92 10.22
CA THR A 165 2.33 -3.70 8.96
C THR A 165 2.76 -4.68 7.88
N THR A 166 4.07 -4.92 7.76
CA THR A 166 4.60 -5.82 6.73
C THR A 166 4.08 -7.24 6.92
N TRP A 167 4.04 -7.71 8.16
CA TRP A 167 3.55 -9.06 8.45
C TRP A 167 2.03 -9.16 8.34
N SER A 168 1.29 -8.20 8.89
CA SER A 168 -0.17 -8.27 8.87
C SER A 168 -0.74 -8.06 7.45
N VAL A 169 -0.25 -7.07 6.72
CA VAL A 169 -0.80 -6.66 5.42
C VAL A 169 -0.29 -7.55 4.29
N LEU A 170 1.02 -7.84 4.25
CA LEU A 170 1.62 -8.53 3.10
C LEU A 170 1.74 -10.04 3.33
N ASN A 171 1.90 -10.50 4.57
CA ASN A 171 2.03 -11.92 4.88
C ASN A 171 0.74 -12.53 5.46
N GLY A 172 -0.28 -11.71 5.76
CA GLY A 172 -1.55 -12.17 6.33
C GLY A 172 -1.41 -12.79 7.73
N LEU A 173 -0.32 -12.46 8.45
CA LEU A 173 0.00 -13.02 9.77
C LEU A 173 0.30 -11.91 10.76
N THR A 174 -0.24 -12.01 11.96
CA THR A 174 0.07 -11.06 13.03
C THR A 174 1.26 -11.57 13.85
N MET A 175 2.27 -10.71 14.01
CA MET A 175 3.41 -11.01 14.88
C MET A 175 3.61 -9.98 16.01
N ASN A 176 2.71 -9.00 16.14
CA ASN A 176 2.87 -7.92 17.12
C ASN A 176 2.93 -8.45 18.56
N CYS A 177 2.10 -9.43 18.92
CA CYS A 177 2.16 -10.04 20.26
C CYS A 177 3.49 -10.75 20.53
N VAL A 178 4.22 -11.11 19.45
CA VAL A 178 5.50 -11.82 19.56
C VAL A 178 6.61 -10.93 20.13
N GLN A 179 6.37 -9.62 20.19
CA GLN A 179 7.15 -8.63 20.93
C GLN A 179 7.43 -9.04 22.38
N CYS A 180 6.51 -9.76 23.04
CA CYS A 180 6.60 -10.07 24.46
C CYS A 180 6.74 -11.57 24.75
N HIS A 181 6.23 -12.43 23.86
CA HIS A 181 6.26 -13.89 24.05
C HIS A 181 6.21 -14.64 22.71
N SER A 182 6.61 -15.91 22.64
CA SER A 182 6.45 -16.69 21.39
C SER A 182 4.98 -16.89 21.02
N HIS A 183 4.67 -17.01 19.72
CA HIS A 183 3.30 -17.24 19.27
C HIS A 183 2.73 -18.55 19.86
N PRO A 184 1.47 -18.58 20.34
CA PRO A 184 0.94 -19.73 21.07
C PRO A 184 0.74 -20.99 20.22
N TYR A 185 0.47 -20.85 18.93
CA TYR A 185 0.10 -21.98 18.05
C TYR A 185 0.96 -22.12 16.79
N ASP A 186 1.65 -21.06 16.41
CA ASP A 186 2.47 -21.02 15.19
C ASP A 186 3.94 -21.04 15.60
N PRO A 187 4.84 -21.58 14.76
CA PRO A 187 6.25 -21.73 15.08
C PRO A 187 7.04 -20.41 14.98
N ILE A 188 6.46 -19.29 15.44
CA ILE A 188 7.09 -17.97 15.48
C ILE A 188 7.60 -17.71 16.90
N ARG A 189 8.93 -17.72 17.08
CA ARG A 189 9.54 -17.52 18.39
C ARG A 189 9.65 -16.03 18.69
N HIS A 190 9.68 -15.70 19.97
CA HIS A 190 10.00 -14.34 20.45
C HIS A 190 11.27 -13.76 19.81
N THR A 191 12.30 -14.58 19.63
CA THR A 191 13.55 -14.17 18.96
C THR A 191 13.38 -13.85 17.47
N ASP A 192 12.39 -14.43 16.80
CA ASP A 192 12.11 -14.14 15.39
C ASP A 192 11.50 -12.74 15.22
N TYR A 193 10.79 -12.24 16.25
CA TYR A 193 10.34 -10.84 16.27
C TYR A 193 11.51 -9.86 16.17
N TYR A 194 12.52 -10.02 17.04
CA TYR A 194 13.67 -9.12 17.03
C TYR A 194 14.58 -9.30 15.82
N LYS A 195 14.61 -10.49 15.18
CA LYS A 195 15.26 -10.64 13.87
C LYS A 195 14.54 -9.86 12.79
N SER A 196 13.21 -9.90 12.77
CA SER A 196 12.42 -9.09 11.83
C SER A 196 12.60 -7.60 12.10
N LEU A 197 12.58 -7.19 13.38
CA LEU A 197 12.86 -5.81 13.76
C LEU A 197 14.24 -5.36 13.29
N ALA A 198 15.27 -6.17 13.52
CA ALA A 198 16.62 -5.87 13.06
C ALA A 198 16.71 -5.74 11.53
N PHE A 199 15.97 -6.57 10.77
CA PHE A 199 15.91 -6.49 9.32
C PHE A 199 15.28 -5.18 8.82
N PHE A 200 14.19 -4.72 9.45
CA PHE A 200 13.48 -3.51 9.04
C PHE A 200 14.02 -2.21 9.68
N ASN A 201 14.93 -2.33 10.63
CA ASN A 201 15.59 -1.22 11.29
C ASN A 201 16.81 -0.73 10.48
N THR A 202 16.55 -0.29 9.25
CA THR A 202 17.58 0.16 8.29
C THR A 202 17.36 1.60 7.83
N SER A 203 16.38 2.29 8.40
CA SER A 203 16.04 3.69 8.12
C SER A 203 16.49 4.60 9.24
N ASN A 204 16.77 5.86 8.90
CA ASN A 204 17.06 6.91 9.86
C ASN A 204 15.78 7.66 10.25
N ASP A 205 14.75 6.91 10.67
CA ASP A 205 13.53 7.52 11.20
C ASP A 205 13.90 8.31 12.47
N ALA A 206 13.49 9.56 12.53
CA ALA A 206 13.75 10.46 13.64
C ALA A 206 12.59 11.46 13.73
N ASP A 207 12.36 12.00 14.91
CA ASP A 207 11.34 13.01 15.14
C ASP A 207 11.92 14.37 14.72
N ARG A 208 11.80 14.66 13.42
CA ARG A 208 12.22 15.94 12.85
C ARG A 208 10.98 16.75 12.54
N ASP A 209 11.14 18.07 12.56
CA ASP A 209 10.15 19.02 12.00
C ASP A 209 9.93 18.86 10.47
N ASP A 210 10.50 17.83 9.85
CA ASP A 210 10.35 17.48 8.44
C ASP A 210 10.14 15.96 8.25
N ASP A 211 9.86 15.54 7.01
CA ASP A 211 9.70 14.13 6.63
C ASP A 211 10.85 13.68 5.70
N PHE A 212 12.05 14.24 5.89
CA PHE A 212 13.21 13.95 5.03
C PHE A 212 13.68 12.49 5.18
N PRO A 213 14.14 11.82 4.11
CA PRO A 213 14.21 12.29 2.72
C PRO A 213 12.85 12.32 2.02
N THR A 214 12.64 13.33 1.19
CA THR A 214 11.43 13.47 0.36
C THR A 214 11.74 13.31 -1.11
N LEU A 215 10.84 12.65 -1.84
CA LEU A 215 10.89 12.60 -3.31
C LEU A 215 10.22 13.86 -3.87
N ARG A 216 10.94 14.62 -4.69
CA ARG A 216 10.38 15.80 -5.37
C ARG A 216 9.56 15.36 -6.58
N TYR A 217 8.24 15.36 -6.43
CA TYR A 217 7.31 15.02 -7.51
C TYR A 217 7.27 16.13 -8.58
N PRO A 218 7.54 15.84 -9.86
CA PRO A 218 7.50 16.86 -10.91
C PRO A 218 6.07 17.29 -11.22
N LYS A 219 5.87 18.59 -11.51
CA LYS A 219 4.53 19.12 -11.84
C LYS A 219 3.95 18.54 -13.14
N LYS A 220 4.81 18.09 -14.07
CA LYS A 220 4.41 17.49 -15.34
C LYS A 220 4.82 16.03 -15.36
N SER A 221 3.88 15.14 -15.67
CA SER A 221 4.13 13.70 -15.81
C SER A 221 5.19 13.38 -16.87
N SER A 222 5.31 14.20 -17.92
CA SER A 222 6.34 14.06 -18.95
C SER A 222 7.78 14.19 -18.42
N GLN A 223 7.96 14.71 -17.20
CA GLN A 223 9.28 14.93 -16.59
C GLN A 223 9.63 13.85 -15.56
N LEU A 224 8.84 12.78 -15.45
CA LEU A 224 9.08 11.72 -14.46
C LEU A 224 10.40 10.97 -14.69
N ILE A 225 10.82 10.80 -15.95
CA ILE A 225 12.10 10.15 -16.31
C ILE A 225 13.26 11.03 -15.86
N ASP A 226 13.31 12.28 -16.34
CA ASP A 226 14.33 13.26 -15.95
C ASP A 226 14.39 13.44 -14.43
N ALA A 227 13.23 13.49 -13.75
CA ALA A 227 13.17 13.60 -12.30
C ALA A 227 13.75 12.37 -11.59
N ALA A 228 13.55 11.16 -12.14
CA ALA A 228 14.16 9.93 -11.60
C ALA A 228 15.68 9.97 -11.71
N GLU A 229 16.20 10.40 -12.87
CA GLU A 229 17.63 10.50 -13.13
C GLU A 229 18.30 11.54 -12.23
N MET A 230 17.73 12.75 -12.15
CA MET A 230 18.24 13.81 -11.27
C MET A 230 18.22 13.41 -9.79
N GLN A 231 17.20 12.67 -9.34
CA GLN A 231 17.16 12.19 -7.96
C GLN A 231 18.16 11.06 -7.70
N GLN A 232 18.40 10.20 -8.68
CA GLN A 232 19.45 9.18 -8.58
C GLN A 232 20.83 9.82 -8.49
N GLU A 233 21.11 10.82 -9.31
CA GLU A 233 22.35 11.58 -9.27
C GLU A 233 22.52 12.31 -7.93
N ALA A 234 21.47 12.99 -7.45
CA ALA A 234 21.48 13.64 -6.14
C ALA A 234 21.77 12.65 -5.00
N LEU A 235 21.17 11.45 -5.04
CA LEU A 235 21.42 10.40 -4.05
C LEU A 235 22.86 9.89 -4.10
N GLN A 236 23.40 9.66 -5.30
CA GLN A 236 24.80 9.25 -5.50
C GLN A 236 25.76 10.30 -4.96
N LEU A 237 25.49 11.59 -5.20
CA LEU A 237 26.28 12.69 -4.67
C LEU A 237 26.20 12.76 -3.14
N LEU A 238 25.00 12.63 -2.56
CA LEU A 238 24.83 12.58 -1.10
C LEU A 238 25.60 11.42 -0.46
N HIS A 239 25.56 10.23 -1.08
CA HIS A 239 26.34 9.07 -0.62
C HIS A 239 27.84 9.32 -0.73
N ALA A 240 28.31 9.93 -1.82
CA ALA A 240 29.71 10.27 -2.01
C ALA A 240 30.19 11.28 -0.96
N VAL A 241 29.39 12.31 -0.66
CA VAL A 241 29.68 13.31 0.39
C VAL A 241 29.72 12.64 1.77
N ALA A 242 28.73 11.81 2.10
CA ALA A 242 28.70 11.10 3.38
C ALA A 242 29.90 10.14 3.55
N ALA A 243 30.33 9.49 2.46
CA ALA A 243 31.53 8.66 2.46
C ALA A 243 32.81 9.50 2.69
N SER A 244 32.92 10.67 2.03
CA SER A 244 34.07 11.56 2.23
C SER A 244 34.11 12.19 3.63
N ASP A 245 32.96 12.51 4.21
CA ASP A 245 32.88 13.06 5.58
C ASP A 245 33.30 12.02 6.62
N ARG A 246 32.95 10.73 6.42
CA ARG A 246 33.43 9.64 7.27
C ARG A 246 34.96 9.48 7.21
N GLU A 247 35.55 9.59 6.01
CA GLU A 247 37.02 9.58 5.86
C GLU A 247 37.71 10.79 6.50
N ALA A 248 37.02 11.93 6.62
CA ALA A 248 37.55 13.14 7.26
C ALA A 248 37.49 13.10 8.79
N VAL A 249 36.53 12.38 9.37
CA VAL A 249 36.41 12.19 10.84
C VAL A 249 37.35 11.09 11.35
N GLU A 250 37.77 10.16 10.50
CA GLU A 250 38.74 9.09 10.84
C GLU A 250 40.22 9.52 10.74
N LYS A 251 40.52 10.76 10.34
CA LYS A 251 41.88 11.34 10.28
C LYS A 251 42.08 12.45 11.31
#